data_AF-A0A5E4JQV3-F1
#
_entry.id   AF-A0A5E4JQV3-F1
#
_cell.length_a   1.000
_cell.length_b   1.000
_cell.length_c   1.000
_cell.angle_alpha   90.00
_cell.angle_beta   90.00
_cell.angle_gamma   90.00
#
_symmetry.space_group_name_H-M   'P 1'
#
loop_
_entity.id
_entity.type
_entity.pdbx_description
1 polymer ?
#
loop_
_entity_poly.entity_id
_entity_poly.type
_entity_poly.pdbx_seq_one_letter_code
_entity_poly.pdbx_strand_id
1 'polypeptide(L)'
;MAIDESKYLIKPFYQGGYSSLQPSKAGDNFTGYHVKTGGIGLTANPTVANQIGELSKNLNTGAVAVEVGTLSPQNWETIPKQHFAEMRRLGKLTGAKVTLHAPIQGVEPSGLDPQGQRPWDETQRLAVERQLNDVVVKAIDMQGEKGRIPITIHASNLPGNEYVRDGKGGLKAHRLALVNREDGRTAVIEEKKKVEPWMEKESFEGGEKAGKLMDPAEELRRINRDSWQSTLSNIAYNKSFVDRSLKDSYVQLQDFEKEMKEKKISPEELKELGFSPQGEAYRTIKNSEAILTNTTREIYNLFNMAYKNGTDEERAKLFEASEKFKQGYKDGESIIKKSEALQVIINTLQDVSPRIYVPVEEFVMDKSAETFGNVGFKGFMEAKKQHKEAPMISVENLFPGMAFSTGQAVADLVKKSREEFVKKAVDAGEMNKQEAERMAEKVIGMTLDVGHLNIHKKEGIKDEDLMREVEKVKKLVKHVHITDNFGYGDSHLPPGMGNVPIGKVLEQLEKEGYSGTKILEVGGWINAFNTNPYALSLEGLGTPIGSTGGAYWNQSAGLTQGYFGGYGTFLPQINYETFGGGFSTLPAELGGQRLAGPGSRMSGRGLE
;
A
#
# COMPACT_ATOMS: atom_id res chain seq x y z
N MET A 1 -38.69 -35.86 -34.79
CA MET A 1 -37.89 -34.63 -34.72
C MET A 1 -36.49 -35.01 -35.21
N ALA A 2 -36.21 -34.79 -36.49
CA ALA A 2 -34.93 -35.15 -37.10
C ALA A 2 -33.90 -34.10 -36.69
N ILE A 3 -32.78 -34.55 -36.14
CA ILE A 3 -31.64 -33.69 -35.79
C ILE A 3 -30.86 -33.44 -37.09
N ASP A 4 -30.74 -32.18 -37.44
CA ASP A 4 -29.96 -31.69 -38.59
C ASP A 4 -28.46 -31.82 -38.29
N GLU A 5 -27.80 -32.78 -38.94
CA GLU A 5 -26.37 -33.08 -38.80
C GLU A 5 -25.45 -32.00 -39.41
N SER A 6 -25.98 -30.93 -40.02
CA SER A 6 -25.18 -29.94 -40.75
C SER A 6 -24.56 -28.81 -39.89
N LYS A 7 -24.61 -28.88 -38.56
CA LYS A 7 -24.12 -27.81 -37.66
C LYS A 7 -22.94 -28.18 -36.74
N TYR A 8 -22.26 -29.29 -36.98
CA TYR A 8 -20.99 -29.57 -36.30
C TYR A 8 -19.81 -29.05 -37.14
N LEU A 9 -19.44 -27.79 -36.90
CA LEU A 9 -18.10 -27.30 -37.25
C LEU A 9 -17.09 -28.01 -36.35
N ILE A 10 -16.60 -29.17 -36.80
CA ILE A 10 -15.38 -29.77 -36.26
C ILE A 10 -14.25 -28.81 -36.63
N LYS A 11 -13.86 -27.93 -35.69
CA LYS A 11 -12.61 -27.20 -35.79
C LYS A 11 -11.49 -28.24 -35.95
N PRO A 12 -10.50 -28.02 -36.83
CA PRO A 12 -9.40 -28.97 -37.00
C PRO A 12 -8.79 -29.27 -35.62
N PHE A 13 -8.80 -30.55 -35.23
CA PHE A 13 -8.13 -31.03 -34.01
C PHE A 13 -6.60 -30.82 -34.06
N TYR A 14 -6.08 -30.48 -35.25
CA TYR A 14 -4.73 -29.99 -35.45
C TYR A 14 -4.75 -28.46 -35.48
N GLN A 15 -4.65 -27.84 -34.31
CA GLN A 15 -4.11 -26.48 -34.23
C GLN A 15 -2.67 -26.61 -34.69
N GLY A 16 -2.37 -26.20 -35.93
CA GLY A 16 -1.02 -26.30 -36.50
C GLY A 16 0.04 -25.88 -35.48
N GLY A 17 1.13 -26.65 -35.39
CA GLY A 17 2.18 -26.42 -34.41
C GLY A 17 2.71 -24.98 -34.43
N TYR A 18 3.28 -24.56 -33.30
CA TYR A 18 3.79 -23.20 -33.09
C TYR A 18 4.58 -22.70 -34.31
N SER A 19 4.10 -21.61 -34.91
CA SER A 19 4.79 -20.99 -36.05
C SER A 19 6.06 -20.30 -35.56
N SER A 20 7.21 -20.81 -35.97
CA SER A 20 8.51 -20.15 -35.76
C SER A 20 8.57 -18.77 -36.42
N LEU A 21 7.73 -18.53 -37.44
CA LEU A 21 7.64 -17.29 -38.21
C LEU A 21 6.69 -16.24 -37.60
N GLN A 22 5.90 -16.61 -36.58
CA GLN A 22 5.04 -15.67 -35.84
C GLN A 22 5.26 -15.81 -34.33
N PRO A 23 6.42 -15.38 -33.80
CA PRO A 23 6.74 -15.50 -32.38
C PRO A 23 5.73 -14.81 -31.47
N SER A 24 5.11 -13.73 -31.94
CA SER A 24 4.07 -12.98 -31.23
C SER A 24 2.72 -13.70 -31.14
N LYS A 25 2.55 -14.81 -31.86
CA LYS A 25 1.35 -15.66 -31.80
C LYS A 25 1.66 -17.06 -31.26
N ALA A 26 2.89 -17.29 -30.81
CA ALA A 26 3.30 -18.57 -30.25
C ALA A 26 3.10 -18.58 -28.72
N GLY A 27 2.42 -19.60 -28.22
CA GLY A 27 2.13 -19.78 -26.79
C GLY A 27 0.86 -19.04 -26.36
N ASP A 28 -0.09 -19.77 -25.76
CA ASP A 28 -1.32 -19.19 -25.23
C ASP A 28 -1.05 -18.23 -24.05
N ASN A 29 0.12 -18.34 -23.42
CA ASN A 29 0.52 -17.57 -22.25
C ASN A 29 1.42 -16.37 -22.59
N PHE A 30 1.63 -15.99 -23.87
CA PHE A 30 2.50 -14.86 -24.19
C PHE A 30 1.84 -13.51 -23.86
N THR A 31 2.52 -12.67 -23.08
CA THR A 31 2.06 -11.35 -22.62
C THR A 31 2.00 -10.26 -23.70
N GLY A 32 2.43 -10.57 -24.93
CA GLY A 32 2.41 -9.64 -26.05
C GLY A 32 3.64 -8.72 -26.15
N TYR A 33 4.64 -8.87 -25.27
CA TYR A 33 5.85 -8.05 -25.27
C TYR A 33 7.09 -8.89 -24.91
N HIS A 34 8.15 -8.77 -25.72
CA HIS A 34 9.37 -9.55 -25.55
C HIS A 34 10.36 -8.87 -24.59
N VAL A 35 10.69 -9.54 -23.49
CA VAL A 35 11.68 -9.05 -22.52
C VAL A 35 12.99 -9.83 -22.66
N LYS A 36 14.13 -9.11 -22.71
CA LYS A 36 15.46 -9.74 -22.73
C LYS A 36 15.74 -10.48 -21.41
N THR A 37 16.36 -11.66 -21.47
CA THR A 37 16.68 -12.49 -20.29
C THR A 37 17.48 -11.72 -19.25
N GLY A 38 18.46 -10.92 -19.72
CA GLY A 38 19.31 -10.08 -18.88
C GLY A 38 18.57 -8.95 -18.14
N GLY A 39 17.29 -8.73 -18.44
CA GLY A 39 16.44 -7.70 -17.82
C GLY A 39 15.43 -8.26 -16.83
N ILE A 40 15.44 -9.56 -16.55
CA ILE A 40 14.47 -10.24 -15.67
C ILE A 40 15.18 -10.78 -14.43
N GLY A 41 14.61 -10.53 -13.25
CA GLY A 41 15.04 -11.10 -11.98
C GLY A 41 13.95 -11.86 -11.25
N LEU A 42 14.30 -12.49 -10.14
CA LEU A 42 13.40 -13.26 -9.27
C LEU A 42 13.40 -12.70 -7.85
N THR A 43 12.25 -12.74 -7.16
CA THR A 43 12.23 -12.54 -5.71
C THR A 43 12.67 -13.81 -4.98
N ALA A 44 13.48 -13.65 -3.94
CA ALA A 44 13.82 -14.71 -2.98
C ALA A 44 12.59 -15.08 -2.14
N ASN A 45 12.58 -16.28 -1.53
CA ASN A 45 11.50 -16.63 -0.60
C ASN A 45 11.52 -15.68 0.61
N PRO A 46 10.50 -14.84 0.85
CA PRO A 46 10.52 -13.85 1.91
C PRO A 46 10.16 -14.43 3.29
N THR A 47 9.73 -15.70 3.35
CA THR A 47 9.29 -16.34 4.61
C THR A 47 10.45 -16.77 5.52
N VAL A 48 11.69 -16.76 5.01
CA VAL A 48 12.87 -17.27 5.72
C VAL A 48 13.92 -16.19 5.97
N ALA A 49 14.67 -16.31 7.06
CA ALA A 49 15.80 -15.41 7.34
C ALA A 49 17.06 -15.74 6.50
N ASN A 50 17.20 -16.99 6.01
CA ASN A 50 18.36 -17.43 5.23
C ASN A 50 18.34 -16.90 3.78
N GLN A 51 18.34 -15.57 3.63
CA GLN A 51 18.26 -14.89 2.34
C GLN A 51 19.49 -15.12 1.45
N ILE A 52 20.66 -15.41 2.03
CA ILE A 52 21.86 -15.75 1.24
C ILE A 52 21.73 -17.11 0.55
N GLY A 53 21.09 -18.07 1.23
CA GLY A 53 20.75 -19.37 0.64
C GLY A 53 19.73 -19.24 -0.49
N GLU A 54 18.69 -18.44 -0.29
CA GLU A 54 17.69 -18.17 -1.33
C GLU A 54 18.29 -17.42 -2.53
N LEU A 55 19.18 -16.46 -2.28
CA LEU A 55 19.96 -15.81 -3.33
C LEU A 55 20.73 -16.85 -4.17
N SER A 56 21.50 -17.74 -3.52
CA SER A 56 22.25 -18.78 -4.23
C SER A 56 21.33 -19.72 -5.02
N LYS A 57 20.19 -20.12 -4.44
CA LYS A 57 19.19 -20.96 -5.10
C LYS A 57 18.64 -20.32 -6.37
N ASN A 58 18.31 -19.03 -6.32
CA ASN A 58 17.81 -18.30 -7.49
C ASN A 58 18.90 -18.05 -8.53
N LEU A 59 20.14 -17.76 -8.12
CA LEU A 59 21.26 -17.62 -9.06
C LEU A 59 21.55 -18.93 -9.81
N ASN A 60 21.40 -20.08 -9.16
CA ASN A 60 21.59 -21.40 -9.78
C ASN A 60 20.57 -21.70 -10.89
N THR A 61 19.47 -20.96 -10.99
CA THR A 61 18.52 -21.10 -12.11
C THR A 61 18.88 -20.23 -13.32
N GLY A 62 20.03 -19.54 -13.27
CA GLY A 62 20.46 -18.62 -14.31
C GLY A 62 19.84 -17.23 -14.20
N ALA A 63 19.16 -16.91 -13.10
CA ALA A 63 18.65 -15.57 -12.86
C ALA A 63 19.81 -14.58 -12.73
N VAL A 64 19.75 -13.49 -13.50
CA VAL A 64 20.79 -12.44 -13.51
C VAL A 64 20.49 -11.30 -12.55
N ALA A 65 19.34 -11.34 -11.90
CA ALA A 65 18.99 -10.43 -10.84
C ALA A 65 18.11 -11.13 -9.81
N VAL A 66 18.32 -10.83 -8.54
CA VAL A 66 17.55 -11.40 -7.44
C VAL A 66 17.21 -10.31 -6.44
N GLU A 67 15.95 -10.23 -6.06
CA GLU A 67 15.50 -9.39 -4.98
C GLU A 67 15.46 -10.19 -3.68
N VAL A 68 16.21 -9.76 -2.67
CA VAL A 68 16.20 -10.38 -1.34
C VAL A 68 15.33 -9.56 -0.38
N GLY A 69 14.65 -10.22 0.54
CA GLY A 69 13.73 -9.55 1.45
C GLY A 69 13.07 -10.53 2.41
N THR A 70 12.39 -10.01 3.41
CA THR A 70 11.64 -10.85 4.37
C THR A 70 10.22 -10.34 4.54
N LEU A 71 9.29 -11.21 4.94
CA LEU A 71 7.93 -10.78 5.25
C LEU A 71 7.87 -9.92 6.51
N SER A 72 8.64 -10.24 7.55
CA SER A 72 8.52 -9.62 8.87
C SER A 72 9.82 -8.98 9.35
N PRO A 73 9.75 -7.90 10.16
CA PRO A 73 10.92 -7.28 10.77
C PRO A 73 11.69 -8.25 11.67
N GLN A 74 11.00 -9.20 12.32
CA GLN A 74 11.65 -10.19 13.18
C GLN A 74 12.60 -11.08 12.37
N ASN A 75 12.18 -11.56 11.21
CA ASN A 75 13.08 -12.31 10.33
C ASN A 75 14.24 -11.44 9.85
N TRP A 76 13.98 -10.18 9.49
CA TRP A 76 15.00 -9.25 9.03
C TRP A 76 16.10 -8.97 10.06
N GLU A 77 15.72 -8.79 11.33
CA GLU A 77 16.63 -8.51 12.44
C GLU A 77 17.59 -9.68 12.71
N THR A 78 17.16 -10.92 12.44
CA THR A 78 18.00 -12.10 12.62
C THR A 78 19.08 -12.26 11.55
N ILE A 79 19.01 -11.53 10.43
CA ILE A 79 19.98 -11.64 9.34
C ILE A 79 21.26 -10.88 9.72
N PRO A 80 22.42 -11.58 9.89
CA PRO A 80 23.67 -10.92 10.25
C PRO A 80 24.13 -9.96 9.15
N LYS A 81 24.70 -8.81 9.54
CA LYS A 81 25.26 -7.82 8.60
C LYS A 81 26.26 -8.43 7.61
N GLN A 82 27.04 -9.42 8.06
CA GLN A 82 28.02 -10.14 7.26
C GLN A 82 27.40 -10.88 6.07
N HIS A 83 26.14 -11.32 6.19
CA HIS A 83 25.44 -12.01 5.10
C HIS A 83 25.21 -11.06 3.92
N PHE A 84 24.91 -9.78 4.16
CA PHE A 84 24.75 -8.80 3.08
C PHE A 84 26.06 -8.52 2.34
N ALA A 85 27.19 -8.48 3.07
CA ALA A 85 28.51 -8.37 2.45
C ALA A 85 28.87 -9.60 1.60
N GLU A 86 28.40 -10.78 1.98
CA GLU A 86 28.59 -12.03 1.24
C GLU A 86 27.63 -12.12 0.03
N MET A 87 26.37 -11.69 0.16
CA MET A 87 25.44 -11.53 -0.97
C MET A 87 26.04 -10.64 -2.06
N ARG A 88 26.69 -9.53 -1.67
CA ARG A 88 27.45 -8.67 -2.60
C ARG A 88 28.56 -9.44 -3.32
N ARG A 89 29.33 -10.27 -2.60
CA ARG A 89 30.41 -11.08 -3.19
C ARG A 89 29.86 -12.09 -4.19
N LEU A 90 28.75 -12.76 -3.85
CA LEU A 90 28.04 -13.67 -4.75
C LEU A 90 27.51 -12.95 -5.99
N GLY A 91 26.89 -11.78 -5.83
CA GLY A 91 26.46 -10.94 -6.95
C GLY A 91 27.64 -10.55 -7.86
N LYS A 92 28.77 -10.14 -7.27
CA LYS A 92 30.00 -9.81 -8.04
C LYS A 92 30.57 -11.03 -8.77
N LEU A 93 30.58 -12.21 -8.14
CA LEU A 93 31.10 -13.45 -8.73
C LEU A 93 30.24 -13.92 -9.91
N THR A 94 28.92 -13.79 -9.79
CA THR A 94 27.97 -14.23 -10.83
C THR A 94 27.65 -13.16 -11.87
N GLY A 95 28.06 -11.92 -11.64
CA GLY A 95 27.65 -10.77 -12.45
C GLY A 95 26.17 -10.38 -12.24
N ALA A 96 25.50 -10.95 -11.25
CA ALA A 96 24.09 -10.71 -10.98
C ALA A 96 23.87 -9.42 -10.18
N LYS A 97 22.73 -8.78 -10.43
CA LYS A 97 22.25 -7.63 -9.64
C LYS A 97 21.47 -8.13 -8.42
N VAL A 98 21.73 -7.56 -7.26
CA VAL A 98 20.94 -7.87 -6.06
C VAL A 98 20.17 -6.62 -5.66
N THR A 99 18.85 -6.73 -5.57
CA THR A 99 17.94 -5.68 -5.09
C THR A 99 17.36 -6.09 -3.75
N LEU A 100 16.65 -5.18 -3.08
CA LEU A 100 16.15 -5.42 -1.74
C LEU A 100 14.67 -5.06 -1.64
N HIS A 101 13.91 -5.92 -0.98
CA HIS A 101 12.57 -5.63 -0.51
C HIS A 101 12.60 -5.43 1.01
N ALA A 102 12.14 -4.27 1.49
CA ALA A 102 12.01 -4.03 2.92
C ALA A 102 10.96 -4.98 3.54
N PRO A 103 10.99 -5.22 4.86
CA PRO A 103 10.00 -6.07 5.51
C PRO A 103 8.56 -5.66 5.16
N ILE A 104 7.81 -6.60 4.59
CA ILE A 104 6.46 -6.36 4.03
C ILE A 104 5.43 -6.02 5.12
N GLN A 105 5.51 -6.70 6.25
CA GLN A 105 4.53 -6.61 7.33
C GLN A 105 5.02 -5.71 8.46
N GLY A 106 4.11 -4.94 9.05
CA GLY A 106 4.38 -4.17 10.28
C GLY A 106 5.26 -2.93 10.09
N VAL A 107 5.64 -2.60 8.85
CA VAL A 107 6.31 -1.36 8.49
C VAL A 107 5.25 -0.40 7.93
N GLU A 108 4.71 0.46 8.77
CA GLU A 108 3.77 1.51 8.35
C GLU A 108 4.49 2.87 8.39
N PRO A 109 4.90 3.46 7.25
CA PRO A 109 5.75 4.65 7.21
C PRO A 109 5.18 5.86 7.97
N SER A 110 3.86 5.97 8.10
CA SER A 110 3.23 7.03 8.87
C SER A 110 3.35 6.87 10.39
N GLY A 111 3.67 5.67 10.88
CA GLY A 111 3.64 5.31 12.29
C GLY A 111 2.23 5.08 12.85
N LEU A 112 1.18 5.15 12.03
CA LEU A 112 -0.17 4.80 12.46
C LEU A 112 -0.27 3.29 12.68
N ASP A 113 -0.94 2.88 13.76
CA ASP A 113 -1.20 1.47 14.03
C ASP A 113 -2.24 0.92 13.03
N PRO A 114 -1.87 -0.05 12.17
CA PRO A 114 -2.82 -0.61 11.20
C PRO A 114 -4.02 -1.32 11.84
N GLN A 115 -3.90 -1.74 13.10
CA GLN A 115 -5.00 -2.37 13.85
C GLN A 115 -5.89 -1.35 14.56
N GLY A 116 -5.53 -0.05 14.55
CA GLY A 116 -6.30 1.01 15.21
C GLY A 116 -6.42 0.83 16.73
N GLN A 117 -5.53 0.04 17.36
CA GLN A 117 -5.58 -0.23 18.80
C GLN A 117 -4.91 0.87 19.61
N ARG A 118 -4.00 1.62 18.99
CA ARG A 118 -3.23 2.69 19.65
C ARG A 118 -3.38 4.01 18.89
N PRO A 119 -3.52 5.14 19.62
CA PRO A 119 -3.43 6.45 19.01
C PRO A 119 -2.12 6.67 18.28
N TRP A 120 -2.17 7.50 17.24
CA TRP A 120 -0.95 7.90 16.56
C TRP A 120 -0.07 8.72 17.50
N ASP A 121 1.22 8.38 17.53
CA ASP A 121 2.24 9.18 18.18
C ASP A 121 3.49 9.27 17.30
N GLU A 122 4.24 10.35 17.48
CA GLU A 122 5.46 10.61 16.71
C GLU A 122 6.57 9.58 17.01
N THR A 123 6.56 8.96 18.20
CA THR A 123 7.57 7.97 18.58
C THR A 123 7.45 6.69 17.75
N GLN A 124 6.24 6.26 17.40
CA GLN A 124 6.02 5.12 16.50
C GLN A 124 6.57 5.40 15.10
N ARG A 125 6.30 6.59 14.55
CA ARG A 125 6.85 6.99 13.24
C ARG A 125 8.38 6.95 13.25
N LEU A 126 9.00 7.49 14.29
CA LEU A 126 10.46 7.45 14.48
C LEU A 126 10.99 6.02 14.67
N ALA A 127 10.22 5.11 15.27
CA ALA A 127 10.59 3.70 15.38
C ALA A 127 10.60 3.01 14.01
N VAL A 128 9.58 3.24 13.18
CA VAL A 128 9.54 2.74 11.79
C VAL A 128 10.67 3.33 10.97
N GLU A 129 10.96 4.63 11.12
CA GLU A 129 12.10 5.28 10.46
C GLU A 129 13.42 4.59 10.84
N ARG A 130 13.63 4.22 12.11
CA ARG A 130 14.82 3.47 12.55
C ARG A 130 14.90 2.06 11.94
N GLN A 131 13.78 1.36 11.82
CA GLN A 131 13.71 0.06 11.16
C GLN A 131 14.11 0.18 9.68
N LEU A 132 13.53 1.13 8.96
CA LEU A 132 13.88 1.38 7.56
C LEU A 132 15.33 1.84 7.39
N ASN A 133 15.86 2.59 8.36
CA ASN A 133 17.27 2.96 8.36
C ASN A 133 18.21 1.75 8.50
N ASP A 134 17.85 0.73 9.28
CA ASP A 134 18.62 -0.53 9.34
C ASP A 134 18.62 -1.24 7.98
N VAL A 135 17.46 -1.29 7.31
CA VAL A 135 17.33 -1.82 5.95
C VAL A 135 18.28 -1.10 4.99
N VAL A 136 18.29 0.23 5.02
CA VAL A 136 19.17 1.05 4.17
C VAL A 136 20.65 0.80 4.45
N VAL A 137 21.05 0.70 5.72
CA VAL A 137 22.45 0.42 6.07
C VAL A 137 22.89 -0.94 5.53
N LYS A 138 22.06 -1.98 5.71
CA LYS A 138 22.31 -3.32 5.16
C LYS A 138 22.34 -3.32 3.63
N ALA A 139 21.49 -2.52 2.98
CA ALA A 139 21.53 -2.33 1.53
C ALA A 139 22.87 -1.73 1.06
N ILE A 140 23.41 -0.75 1.80
CA ILE A 140 24.72 -0.16 1.49
C ILE A 140 25.83 -1.22 1.59
N ASP A 141 25.77 -2.14 2.56
CA ASP A 141 26.75 -3.23 2.67
C ASP A 141 26.64 -4.25 1.54
N MET A 142 25.42 -4.47 1.06
CA MET A 142 25.11 -5.31 -0.10
C MET A 142 25.51 -4.65 -1.44
N GLN A 143 25.65 -3.32 -1.46
CA GLN A 143 25.93 -2.58 -2.68
C GLN A 143 27.36 -2.79 -3.20
N GLY A 144 27.44 -3.02 -4.52
CA GLY A 144 28.69 -3.08 -5.28
C GLY A 144 29.35 -1.72 -5.49
N GLU A 145 30.41 -1.70 -6.28
CA GLU A 145 31.22 -0.50 -6.55
C GLU A 145 30.53 0.51 -7.48
N LYS A 146 29.55 0.07 -8.28
CA LYS A 146 28.80 0.91 -9.23
C LYS A 146 27.32 0.55 -9.20
N GLY A 147 26.47 1.57 -9.32
CA GLY A 147 25.03 1.41 -9.36
C GLY A 147 24.39 1.47 -7.97
N ARG A 148 23.17 2.00 -7.95
CA ARG A 148 22.33 2.12 -6.76
C ARG A 148 21.51 0.86 -6.59
N ILE A 149 21.45 0.35 -5.38
CA ILE A 149 20.48 -0.71 -5.04
C ILE A 149 19.11 -0.06 -4.82
N PRO A 150 18.07 -0.46 -5.57
CA PRO A 150 16.70 -0.15 -5.22
C PRO A 150 16.27 -0.95 -4.00
N ILE A 151 15.57 -0.27 -3.11
CA ILE A 151 14.93 -0.80 -1.91
C ILE A 151 13.43 -0.58 -2.11
N THR A 152 12.70 -1.65 -2.43
CA THR A 152 11.24 -1.60 -2.49
C THR A 152 10.66 -1.49 -1.09
N ILE A 153 9.76 -0.52 -0.89
CA ILE A 153 9.03 -0.32 0.36
C ILE A 153 7.57 -0.02 0.03
N HIS A 154 6.64 -0.73 0.63
CA HIS A 154 5.21 -0.48 0.49
C HIS A 154 4.87 0.98 0.86
N ALA A 155 4.02 1.64 0.05
CA ALA A 155 3.58 3.00 0.33
C ALA A 155 2.85 3.13 1.68
N SER A 156 2.00 2.14 2.00
CA SER A 156 1.33 2.00 3.28
C SER A 156 0.78 0.58 3.45
N ASN A 157 0.65 0.16 4.70
CA ASN A 157 -0.02 -1.08 5.12
C ASN A 157 -1.40 -0.83 5.75
N LEU A 158 -1.95 0.37 5.57
CA LEU A 158 -3.25 0.77 6.10
C LEU A 158 -4.37 0.51 5.10
N PRO A 159 -5.61 0.26 5.58
CA PRO A 159 -6.80 0.37 4.75
C PRO A 159 -6.88 1.77 4.11
N GLY A 160 -7.15 1.80 2.81
CA GLY A 160 -7.27 3.00 2.01
C GLY A 160 -8.59 3.12 1.28
N ASN A 161 -8.63 4.07 0.35
CA ASN A 161 -9.81 4.36 -0.44
C ASN A 161 -9.99 3.34 -1.58
N GLU A 162 -11.23 3.02 -1.94
CA GLU A 162 -11.53 2.25 -3.17
C GLU A 162 -12.33 3.08 -4.15
N TYR A 163 -11.97 2.91 -5.42
CA TYR A 163 -12.45 3.72 -6.53
C TYR A 163 -13.12 2.84 -7.56
N VAL A 164 -14.29 3.27 -8.02
CA VAL A 164 -15.00 2.71 -9.17
C VAL A 164 -14.87 3.66 -10.35
N ARG A 165 -15.09 3.13 -11.55
CA ARG A 165 -15.17 3.96 -12.76
C ARG A 165 -16.43 4.83 -12.74
N ASP A 166 -16.27 6.13 -12.95
CA ASP A 166 -17.40 7.03 -13.15
C ASP A 166 -17.95 6.93 -14.59
N GLY A 167 -19.20 7.38 -14.79
CA GLY A 167 -19.86 7.36 -16.10
C GLY A 167 -19.21 8.25 -17.17
N LYS A 168 -18.19 9.05 -16.82
CA LYS A 168 -17.41 9.93 -17.70
C LYS A 168 -15.97 9.42 -17.92
N GLY A 169 -15.64 8.23 -17.40
CA GLY A 169 -14.32 7.62 -17.53
C GLY A 169 -13.27 8.19 -16.56
N GLY A 170 -13.66 8.84 -15.47
CA GLY A 170 -12.82 9.11 -14.30
C GLY A 170 -12.99 8.05 -13.20
N LEU A 171 -12.36 8.29 -12.05
CA LEU A 171 -12.46 7.44 -10.87
C LEU A 171 -13.28 8.17 -9.79
N LYS A 172 -14.29 7.51 -9.24
CA LYS A 172 -15.08 7.99 -8.10
C LYS A 172 -14.82 7.10 -6.89
N ALA A 173 -14.50 7.70 -5.74
CA ALA A 173 -14.40 6.96 -4.49
C ALA A 173 -15.79 6.43 -4.08
N HIS A 174 -15.92 5.12 -3.92
CA HIS A 174 -17.13 4.48 -3.39
C HIS A 174 -16.91 3.93 -1.97
N ARG A 175 -15.66 3.81 -1.53
CA ARG A 175 -15.26 3.46 -0.18
C ARG A 175 -14.17 4.42 0.29
N LEU A 176 -14.35 5.02 1.46
CA LEU A 176 -13.34 5.85 2.11
C LEU A 176 -12.91 5.22 3.42
N ALA A 177 -11.60 5.05 3.58
CA ALA A 177 -10.99 4.77 4.87
C ALA A 177 -10.79 6.09 5.61
N LEU A 178 -11.29 6.18 6.83
CA LEU A 178 -11.24 7.34 7.69
C LEU A 178 -10.34 7.09 8.89
N VAL A 179 -9.77 8.16 9.43
CA VAL A 179 -9.08 8.16 10.71
C VAL A 179 -9.57 9.31 11.57
N ASN A 180 -9.80 9.02 12.84
CA ASN A 180 -10.03 10.04 13.84
C ASN A 180 -8.69 10.68 14.24
N ARG A 181 -8.55 11.99 14.02
CA ARG A 181 -7.31 12.73 14.26
C ARG A 181 -6.91 12.87 15.73
N GLU A 182 -7.82 12.57 16.65
CA GLU A 182 -7.58 12.67 18.09
C GLU A 182 -7.11 11.36 18.71
N ASP A 183 -7.69 10.22 18.31
CA ASP A 183 -7.38 8.92 18.90
C ASP A 183 -6.81 7.89 17.92
N GLY A 184 -6.60 8.25 16.66
CA GLY A 184 -6.00 7.38 15.63
C GLY A 184 -6.89 6.22 15.18
N ARG A 185 -8.12 6.10 15.70
CA ARG A 185 -9.01 5.00 15.31
C ARG A 185 -9.43 5.13 13.87
N THR A 186 -9.40 4.01 13.17
CA THR A 186 -9.83 3.94 11.78
C THR A 186 -11.31 3.54 11.70
N ALA A 187 -11.97 4.06 10.68
CA ALA A 187 -13.33 3.69 10.32
C ALA A 187 -13.42 3.58 8.80
N VAL A 188 -14.43 2.89 8.29
CA VAL A 188 -14.66 2.80 6.84
C VAL A 188 -16.07 3.25 6.57
N ILE A 189 -16.23 4.11 5.57
CA ILE A 189 -17.52 4.46 5.02
C ILE A 189 -17.59 3.99 3.57
N GLU A 190 -18.76 3.50 3.21
CA GLU A 190 -19.04 2.93 1.90
C GLU A 190 -20.29 3.60 1.34
N GLU A 191 -20.34 3.72 0.02
CA GLU A 191 -21.51 4.17 -0.70
C GLU A 191 -22.67 3.20 -0.42
N LYS A 192 -23.67 3.67 0.33
CA LYS A 192 -24.84 2.87 0.72
C LYS A 192 -26.11 3.65 0.46
N LYS A 193 -27.18 2.93 0.11
CA LYS A 193 -28.52 3.50 0.09
C LYS A 193 -28.98 3.72 1.52
N LYS A 194 -29.43 4.94 1.81
CA LYS A 194 -30.06 5.27 3.10
C LYS A 194 -31.47 5.73 2.87
N VAL A 195 -32.36 5.28 3.73
CA VAL A 195 -33.75 5.73 3.79
C VAL A 195 -33.83 6.71 4.95
N GLU A 196 -34.32 7.93 4.66
CA GLU A 196 -34.54 8.95 5.68
C GLU A 196 -36.05 9.19 5.86
N PRO A 197 -36.54 9.49 7.09
CA PRO A 197 -37.96 9.64 7.38
C PRO A 197 -38.70 10.70 6.54
N TRP A 198 -37.97 11.66 5.97
CA TRP A 198 -38.51 12.78 5.18
C TRP A 198 -38.39 12.57 3.66
N MET A 199 -38.02 11.38 3.19
CA MET A 199 -37.96 11.10 1.76
C MET A 199 -39.35 10.98 1.13
N GLU A 200 -39.41 11.15 -0.20
CA GLU A 200 -40.63 10.90 -0.97
C GLU A 200 -41.01 9.41 -0.94
N LYS A 201 -42.31 9.11 -1.10
CA LYS A 201 -42.87 7.75 -0.96
C LYS A 201 -42.13 6.72 -1.84
N GLU A 202 -41.77 7.10 -3.05
CA GLU A 202 -41.06 6.28 -4.03
C GLU A 202 -39.68 5.81 -3.51
N SER A 203 -39.07 6.55 -2.59
CA SER A 203 -37.79 6.19 -1.98
C SER A 203 -37.90 5.06 -0.96
N PHE A 204 -39.11 4.71 -0.51
CA PHE A 204 -39.37 3.58 0.38
C PHE A 204 -39.71 2.29 -0.38
N GLU A 205 -39.88 2.37 -1.70
CA GLU A 205 -40.26 1.25 -2.54
C GLU A 205 -39.05 0.35 -2.88
N GLY A 206 -39.27 -0.96 -2.99
CA GLY A 206 -38.24 -1.91 -3.42
C GLY A 206 -37.40 -2.56 -2.32
N GLY A 207 -37.84 -2.51 -1.06
CA GLY A 207 -37.22 -3.26 0.05
C GLY A 207 -35.74 -2.89 0.25
N GLU A 208 -34.83 -3.85 0.08
CA GLU A 208 -33.37 -3.62 0.17
C GLU A 208 -32.82 -2.60 -0.85
N LYS A 209 -33.59 -2.26 -1.89
CA LYS A 209 -33.22 -1.26 -2.90
C LYS A 209 -33.77 0.15 -2.59
N ALA A 210 -34.52 0.30 -1.51
CA ALA A 210 -35.06 1.58 -1.06
C ALA A 210 -33.94 2.53 -0.63
N GLY A 211 -34.19 3.83 -0.75
CA GLY A 211 -33.33 4.90 -0.26
C GLY A 211 -32.49 5.60 -1.33
N LYS A 212 -31.93 6.74 -0.94
CA LYS A 212 -31.03 7.56 -1.75
C LYS A 212 -29.60 7.04 -1.62
N LEU A 213 -28.89 6.92 -2.75
CA LEU A 213 -27.46 6.61 -2.77
C LEU A 213 -26.70 7.77 -2.12
N MET A 214 -26.01 7.51 -1.01
CA MET A 214 -25.24 8.52 -0.30
C MET A 214 -23.79 8.51 -0.75
N ASP A 215 -23.32 9.68 -1.21
CA ASP A 215 -21.93 9.88 -1.57
C ASP A 215 -21.02 9.80 -0.31
N PRO A 216 -19.92 9.03 -0.32
CA PRO A 216 -19.03 8.92 0.83
C PRO A 216 -18.49 10.26 1.35
N ALA A 217 -18.24 11.25 0.47
CA ALA A 217 -17.75 12.55 0.93
C ALA A 217 -18.85 13.36 1.66
N GLU A 218 -20.11 13.19 1.27
CA GLU A 218 -21.26 13.76 1.99
C GLU A 218 -21.45 13.07 3.35
N GLU A 219 -21.33 11.75 3.39
CA GLU A 219 -21.38 10.97 4.63
C GLU A 219 -20.30 11.43 5.63
N LEU A 220 -19.06 11.64 5.16
CA LEU A 220 -17.97 12.13 6.00
C LEU A 220 -18.28 13.51 6.62
N ARG A 221 -18.85 14.44 5.83
CA ARG A 221 -19.28 15.75 6.34
C ARG A 221 -20.36 15.58 7.42
N ARG A 222 -21.31 14.67 7.20
CA ARG A 222 -22.35 14.37 8.18
C ARG A 222 -21.77 13.77 9.46
N ILE A 223 -20.86 12.78 9.37
CA ILE A 223 -20.24 12.15 10.54
C ILE A 223 -19.53 13.19 11.41
N ASN A 224 -18.73 14.07 10.79
CA ASN A 224 -18.04 15.13 11.53
C ASN A 224 -19.03 16.06 12.25
N ARG A 225 -20.05 16.54 11.55
CA ARG A 225 -21.06 17.42 12.13
C ARG A 225 -21.87 16.74 13.23
N ASP A 226 -22.40 15.55 12.98
CA ASP A 226 -23.33 14.88 13.88
C ASP A 226 -22.59 14.36 15.13
N SER A 227 -21.36 13.83 14.98
CA SER A 227 -20.49 13.47 16.12
C SER A 227 -20.19 14.68 17.00
N TRP A 228 -19.92 15.82 16.37
CA TRP A 228 -19.62 17.07 17.06
C TRP A 228 -20.84 17.61 17.82
N GLN A 229 -22.00 17.71 17.15
CA GLN A 229 -23.25 18.19 17.75
C GLN A 229 -23.76 17.28 18.87
N SER A 230 -23.61 15.96 18.74
CA SER A 230 -23.93 15.01 19.81
C SER A 230 -23.11 15.28 21.07
N THR A 231 -21.81 15.54 20.91
CA THR A 231 -20.91 15.88 22.02
C THR A 231 -21.31 17.20 22.69
N LEU A 232 -21.68 18.21 21.90
CA LEU A 232 -22.11 19.51 22.41
C LEU A 232 -23.46 19.49 23.12
N SER A 233 -24.38 18.63 22.71
CA SER A 233 -25.74 18.56 23.27
C SER A 233 -25.72 18.24 24.78
N ASN A 234 -24.80 17.37 25.22
CA ASN A 234 -24.64 17.03 26.63
C ASN A 234 -24.16 18.23 27.47
N ILE A 235 -23.21 19.00 26.94
CA ILE A 235 -22.69 20.22 27.58
C ILE A 235 -23.75 21.31 27.63
N ALA A 236 -24.48 21.51 26.53
CA ALA A 236 -25.57 22.48 26.47
C ALA A 236 -26.68 22.14 27.48
N TYR A 237 -26.99 20.86 27.67
CA TYR A 237 -27.94 20.40 28.68
C TYR A 237 -27.47 20.71 30.10
N ASN A 238 -26.24 20.31 30.46
CA ASN A 238 -25.65 20.57 31.79
C ASN A 238 -25.61 22.07 32.08
N LYS A 239 -25.25 22.87 31.08
CA LYS A 239 -25.26 24.33 31.17
C LYS A 239 -26.65 24.90 31.40
N SER A 240 -27.66 24.46 30.64
CA SER A 240 -29.04 24.91 30.82
C SER A 240 -29.59 24.57 32.21
N PHE A 241 -29.23 23.40 32.75
CA PHE A 241 -29.57 23.02 34.11
C PHE A 241 -28.94 23.96 35.15
N VAL A 242 -27.65 24.29 35.01
CA VAL A 242 -26.95 25.25 35.88
C VAL A 242 -27.61 26.62 35.82
N ASP A 243 -27.89 27.14 34.62
CA ASP A 243 -28.48 28.48 34.48
C ASP A 243 -29.85 28.58 35.16
N ARG A 244 -30.70 27.55 35.00
CA ARG A 244 -32.01 27.48 35.68
C ARG A 244 -31.84 27.37 37.19
N SER A 245 -31.00 26.44 37.64
CA SER A 245 -30.75 26.19 39.06
C SER A 245 -30.21 27.43 39.78
N LEU A 246 -29.29 28.16 39.14
CA LEU A 246 -28.77 29.42 39.65
C LEU A 246 -29.85 30.50 39.65
N LYS A 247 -30.63 30.65 38.57
CA LYS A 247 -31.70 31.66 38.52
C LYS A 247 -32.74 31.46 39.62
N ASP A 248 -33.20 30.22 39.82
CA ASP A 248 -34.25 29.88 40.79
C ASP A 248 -33.72 29.98 42.23
N SER A 249 -32.49 29.53 42.49
CA SER A 249 -31.88 29.54 43.83
C SER A 249 -31.35 30.93 44.22
N TYR A 250 -30.91 31.75 43.27
CA TYR A 250 -30.36 33.08 43.54
C TYR A 250 -31.45 34.05 44.03
N VAL A 251 -32.68 33.94 43.49
CA VAL A 251 -33.82 34.70 44.00
C VAL A 251 -34.11 34.37 45.47
N GLN A 252 -33.92 33.12 45.89
CA GLN A 252 -34.14 32.68 47.27
C GLN A 252 -32.99 33.03 48.22
N LEU A 253 -31.81 33.38 47.69
CA LEU A 253 -30.59 33.65 48.46
C LEU A 253 -30.13 35.11 48.41
N GLN A 254 -30.79 35.99 47.65
CA GLN A 254 -30.42 37.41 47.56
C GLN A 254 -30.35 38.12 48.93
N ASP A 255 -31.28 37.81 49.83
CA ASP A 255 -31.28 38.36 51.19
C ASP A 255 -30.17 37.74 52.06
N PHE A 256 -29.84 36.47 51.81
CA PHE A 256 -28.88 35.68 52.58
C PHE A 256 -27.41 35.93 52.15
N GLU A 257 -27.16 36.24 50.88
CA GLU A 257 -25.84 36.63 50.36
C GLU A 257 -25.35 37.95 50.98
N LYS A 258 -26.29 38.85 51.29
CA LYS A 258 -26.04 40.10 52.02
C LYS A 258 -25.62 39.83 53.46
N GLU A 259 -26.30 38.92 54.16
CA GLU A 259 -25.99 38.52 55.54
C GLU A 259 -24.64 37.77 55.65
N MET A 260 -24.32 36.93 54.68
CA MET A 260 -23.04 36.22 54.57
C MET A 260 -21.86 37.18 54.30
N LYS A 261 -22.02 38.17 53.40
CA LYS A 261 -21.01 39.22 53.15
C LYS A 261 -20.77 40.12 54.37
N GLU A 262 -21.80 40.32 55.20
CA GLU A 262 -21.72 41.04 56.47
C GLU A 262 -21.08 40.21 57.61
N LYS A 263 -20.61 38.97 57.34
CA LYS A 263 -20.00 38.02 58.30
C LYS A 263 -20.92 37.65 59.48
N LYS A 264 -22.24 37.66 59.29
CA LYS A 264 -23.23 37.33 60.34
C LYS A 264 -23.51 35.84 60.50
N ILE A 265 -23.03 34.99 59.59
CA ILE A 265 -23.25 33.53 59.61
C ILE A 265 -21.94 32.83 59.23
N SER A 266 -21.56 31.80 59.99
CA SER A 266 -20.37 30.97 59.76
C SER A 266 -20.64 29.82 58.77
N PRO A 267 -19.61 29.30 58.07
CA PRO A 267 -19.73 28.10 57.22
C PRO A 267 -20.27 26.85 57.95
N GLU A 268 -20.08 26.75 59.26
CA GLU A 268 -20.60 25.69 60.11
C GLU A 268 -22.11 25.81 60.35
N GLU A 269 -22.65 27.01 60.58
CA GLU A 269 -24.10 27.26 60.75
C GLU A 269 -24.89 26.99 59.45
N LEU A 270 -24.24 27.07 58.29
CA LEU A 270 -24.82 26.72 56.99
C LEU A 270 -25.09 25.22 56.82
N LYS A 271 -24.36 24.36 57.53
CA LYS A 271 -24.62 22.91 57.53
C LYS A 271 -25.84 22.56 58.40
N GLU A 272 -26.18 23.38 59.39
CA GLU A 272 -27.31 23.17 60.30
C GLU A 272 -28.67 23.58 59.70
N LEU A 273 -28.69 24.32 58.57
CA LEU A 273 -29.92 24.70 57.84
C LEU A 273 -30.77 23.52 57.33
N GLY A 274 -30.25 22.28 57.36
CA GLY A 274 -31.03 21.07 57.09
C GLY A 274 -31.81 21.10 55.77
N PHE A 275 -33.08 20.68 55.78
CA PHE A 275 -34.00 20.69 54.63
C PHE A 275 -34.81 22.01 54.52
N SER A 276 -34.33 23.12 55.10
CA SER A 276 -34.96 24.42 54.87
C SER A 276 -34.82 24.85 53.40
N PRO A 277 -35.74 25.69 52.87
CA PRO A 277 -35.62 26.26 51.53
C PRO A 277 -34.26 26.93 51.28
N GLN A 278 -33.70 27.62 52.28
CA GLN A 278 -32.40 28.30 52.20
C GLN A 278 -31.23 27.30 52.18
N GLY A 279 -31.29 26.24 52.99
CA GLY A 279 -30.30 25.17 52.96
C GLY A 279 -30.33 24.38 51.65
N GLU A 280 -31.50 24.19 51.06
CA GLU A 280 -31.69 23.58 49.74
C GLU A 280 -31.13 24.47 48.62
N ALA A 281 -31.44 25.76 48.62
CA ALA A 281 -30.89 26.73 47.67
C ALA A 281 -29.35 26.79 47.73
N TYR A 282 -28.76 26.78 48.94
CA TYR A 282 -27.31 26.78 49.09
C TYR A 282 -26.67 25.51 48.51
N ARG A 283 -27.23 24.32 48.80
CA ARG A 283 -26.77 23.06 48.21
C ARG A 283 -26.89 23.06 46.69
N THR A 284 -27.98 23.60 46.15
CA THR A 284 -28.20 23.73 44.70
C THR A 284 -27.16 24.63 44.04
N ILE A 285 -26.80 25.76 44.65
CA ILE A 285 -25.70 26.61 44.16
C ILE A 285 -24.36 25.87 44.21
N LYS A 286 -24.04 25.17 45.30
CA LYS A 286 -22.79 24.39 45.40
C LYS A 286 -22.70 23.25 44.40
N ASN A 287 -23.80 22.55 44.15
CA ASN A 287 -23.88 21.54 43.10
C ASN A 287 -23.72 22.18 41.71
N SER A 288 -24.35 23.34 41.48
CA SER A 288 -24.22 24.11 40.23
C SER A 288 -22.79 24.61 40.01
N GLU A 289 -22.08 25.05 41.05
CA GLU A 289 -20.65 25.39 41.00
C GLU A 289 -19.79 24.20 40.55
N ALA A 290 -20.05 23.02 41.11
CA ALA A 290 -19.32 21.80 40.75
C ALA A 290 -19.60 21.37 39.29
N ILE A 291 -20.88 21.37 38.88
CA ILE A 291 -21.28 21.07 37.50
C ILE A 291 -20.66 22.07 36.53
N LEU A 292 -20.72 23.38 36.84
CA LEU A 292 -20.16 24.42 35.97
C LEU A 292 -18.64 24.28 35.83
N THR A 293 -17.93 23.93 36.91
CA THR A 293 -16.49 23.68 36.88
C THR A 293 -16.14 22.51 35.96
N ASN A 294 -16.87 21.40 36.05
CA ASN A 294 -16.67 20.25 35.15
C ASN A 294 -17.01 20.62 33.70
N THR A 295 -18.15 21.28 33.49
CA THR A 295 -18.58 21.77 32.17
C THR A 295 -17.54 22.69 31.54
N THR A 296 -16.90 23.56 32.35
CA THR A 296 -15.81 24.44 31.88
C THR A 296 -14.63 23.66 31.34
N ARG A 297 -14.21 22.58 32.05
CA ARG A 297 -13.11 21.72 31.61
C ARG A 297 -13.44 21.02 30.29
N GLU A 298 -14.67 20.51 30.17
CA GLU A 298 -15.16 19.89 28.93
C GLU A 298 -15.19 20.88 27.77
N ILE A 299 -15.70 22.09 27.99
CA ILE A 299 -15.70 23.17 26.99
C ILE A 299 -14.28 23.51 26.55
N TYR A 300 -13.30 23.57 27.46
CA TYR A 300 -11.90 23.83 27.09
C TYR A 300 -11.31 22.72 26.23
N ASN A 301 -11.61 21.46 26.54
CA ASN A 301 -11.19 20.33 25.72
C ASN A 301 -11.81 20.39 24.32
N LEU A 302 -13.11 20.69 24.23
CA LEU A 302 -13.80 20.86 22.95
C LEU A 302 -13.27 22.07 22.17
N PHE A 303 -13.04 23.20 22.82
CA PHE A 303 -12.46 24.37 22.19
C PHE A 303 -11.10 24.06 21.56
N ASN A 304 -10.23 23.37 22.30
CA ASN A 304 -8.93 22.94 21.78
C ASN A 304 -9.08 21.99 20.58
N MET A 305 -9.95 20.99 20.70
CA MET A 305 -10.23 20.05 19.61
C MET A 305 -10.77 20.75 18.36
N ALA A 306 -11.71 21.69 18.52
CA ALA A 306 -12.28 22.46 17.44
C ALA A 306 -11.25 23.37 16.78
N TYR A 307 -10.39 24.03 17.57
CA TYR A 307 -9.35 24.90 17.06
C TYR A 307 -8.29 24.14 16.27
N LYS A 308 -7.86 22.99 16.78
CA LYS A 308 -6.86 22.11 16.14
C LYS A 308 -7.37 21.51 14.83
N ASN A 309 -8.64 21.12 14.78
CA ASN A 309 -9.22 20.39 13.65
C ASN A 309 -10.15 21.22 12.74
N GLY A 310 -10.36 22.50 13.07
CA GLY A 310 -11.16 23.42 12.27
C GLY A 310 -10.44 23.92 11.02
N THR A 311 -11.20 24.57 10.16
CA THR A 311 -10.73 25.40 9.04
C THR A 311 -10.14 26.73 9.54
N ASP A 312 -9.50 27.49 8.67
CA ASP A 312 -9.00 28.83 9.02
C ASP A 312 -10.13 29.78 9.44
N GLU A 313 -11.29 29.68 8.80
CA GLU A 313 -12.48 30.46 9.15
C GLU A 313 -12.99 30.10 10.55
N GLU A 314 -13.08 28.81 10.87
CA GLU A 314 -13.52 28.34 12.19
C GLU A 314 -12.51 28.72 13.29
N ARG A 315 -11.21 28.65 13.00
CA ARG A 315 -10.17 29.14 13.93
C ARG A 315 -10.33 30.63 14.23
N ALA A 316 -10.62 31.45 13.21
CA ALA A 316 -10.86 32.87 13.41
C ALA A 316 -12.10 33.14 14.28
N LYS A 317 -13.21 32.43 14.05
CA LYS A 317 -14.43 32.49 14.89
C LYS A 317 -14.14 32.10 16.34
N LEU A 318 -13.42 31.01 16.55
CA LEU A 318 -13.02 30.53 17.88
C LEU A 318 -12.11 31.54 18.59
N PHE A 319 -11.19 32.17 17.87
CA PHE A 319 -10.33 33.22 18.42
C PHE A 319 -11.14 34.44 18.88
N GLU A 320 -12.05 34.94 18.06
CA GLU A 320 -12.94 36.05 18.44
C GLU A 320 -13.79 35.72 19.67
N ALA A 321 -14.35 34.51 19.73
CA ALA A 321 -15.10 34.02 20.88
C ALA A 321 -14.25 33.96 22.15
N SER A 322 -12.96 33.57 22.01
CA SER A 322 -12.02 33.55 23.13
C SER A 322 -11.74 34.94 23.71
N GLU A 323 -11.67 35.97 22.87
CA GLU A 323 -11.48 37.36 23.32
C GLU A 323 -12.72 37.89 24.05
N LYS A 324 -13.91 37.61 23.51
CA LYS A 324 -15.19 37.92 24.19
C LYS A 324 -15.32 37.20 25.53
N PHE A 325 -14.94 35.92 25.58
CA PHE A 325 -14.89 35.14 26.83
C PHE A 325 -13.95 35.77 27.86
N LYS A 326 -12.73 36.18 27.47
CA LYS A 326 -11.77 36.82 28.38
C LYS A 326 -12.31 38.12 28.98
N GLN A 327 -13.02 38.93 28.20
CA GLN A 327 -13.63 40.17 28.70
C GLN A 327 -14.71 39.84 29.74
N GLY A 328 -15.67 38.96 29.41
CA GLY A 328 -16.75 38.57 30.34
C GLY A 328 -16.26 37.84 31.60
N TYR A 329 -15.18 37.08 31.51
CA TYR A 329 -14.60 36.35 32.65
C TYR A 329 -13.81 37.25 33.61
N LYS A 330 -13.16 38.31 33.12
CA LYS A 330 -12.43 39.29 33.96
C LYS A 330 -13.37 40.13 34.82
N ASP A 331 -14.60 40.34 34.39
CA ASP A 331 -15.62 41.15 35.08
C ASP A 331 -16.47 40.36 36.12
N GLY A 332 -16.10 39.10 36.40
CA GLY A 332 -16.97 38.13 37.09
C GLY A 332 -16.43 37.52 38.39
N GLU A 333 -16.75 38.13 39.53
CA GLU A 333 -16.67 37.44 40.85
C GLU A 333 -17.83 36.44 41.06
N SER A 334 -18.98 36.64 40.41
CA SER A 334 -20.18 35.80 40.55
C SER A 334 -20.20 34.61 39.59
N ILE A 335 -20.69 33.47 40.07
CA ILE A 335 -20.91 32.25 39.27
C ILE A 335 -21.82 32.49 38.05
N ILE A 336 -22.80 33.37 38.17
CA ILE A 336 -23.74 33.67 37.07
C ILE A 336 -22.98 34.26 35.88
N LYS A 337 -22.11 35.24 36.11
CA LYS A 337 -21.29 35.86 35.06
C LYS A 337 -20.32 34.87 34.42
N LYS A 338 -19.75 33.93 35.20
CA LYS A 338 -18.93 32.84 34.66
C LYS A 338 -19.75 31.93 33.74
N SER A 339 -20.98 31.62 34.13
CA SER A 339 -21.92 30.85 33.30
C SER A 339 -22.27 31.59 32.00
N GLU A 340 -22.56 32.89 32.08
CA GLU A 340 -22.85 33.73 30.91
C GLU A 340 -21.65 33.82 29.94
N ALA A 341 -20.44 34.02 30.47
CA ALA A 341 -19.23 34.05 29.64
C ALA A 341 -19.03 32.73 28.87
N LEU A 342 -19.27 31.58 29.52
CA LEU A 342 -19.17 30.27 28.87
C LEU A 342 -20.21 30.08 27.75
N GLN A 343 -21.35 30.77 27.82
CA GLN A 343 -22.38 30.69 26.77
C GLN A 343 -21.84 31.18 25.42
N VAL A 344 -20.96 32.19 25.42
CA VAL A 344 -20.32 32.68 24.19
C VAL A 344 -19.54 31.56 23.51
N ILE A 345 -18.73 30.83 24.28
CA ILE A 345 -17.94 29.71 23.75
C ILE A 345 -18.85 28.58 23.26
N ILE A 346 -19.88 28.21 24.03
CA ILE A 346 -20.82 27.14 23.63
C ILE A 346 -21.50 27.47 22.30
N ASN A 347 -22.01 28.69 22.14
CA ASN A 347 -22.67 29.13 20.91
C ASN A 347 -21.69 29.06 19.72
N THR A 348 -20.46 29.54 19.90
CA THR A 348 -19.45 29.43 18.84
C THR A 348 -19.09 27.98 18.53
N LEU A 349 -19.01 27.11 19.52
CA LEU A 349 -18.76 25.68 19.29
C LEU A 349 -19.91 25.03 18.50
N GLN A 350 -21.16 25.46 18.69
CA GLN A 350 -22.32 24.99 17.92
C GLN A 350 -22.27 25.42 16.45
N ASP A 351 -21.63 26.55 16.14
CA ASP A 351 -21.51 27.11 14.79
C ASP A 351 -20.33 26.56 13.97
N VAL A 352 -19.45 25.77 14.59
CA VAL A 352 -18.31 25.12 13.92
C VAL A 352 -18.53 23.62 13.73
N SER A 353 -17.85 23.04 12.75
CA SER A 353 -17.91 21.62 12.42
C SER A 353 -16.49 21.09 12.16
N PRO A 354 -15.66 20.92 13.21
CA PRO A 354 -14.27 20.51 13.06
C PRO A 354 -14.13 19.16 12.35
N ARG A 355 -13.06 19.02 11.56
CA ARG A 355 -12.74 17.81 10.79
C ARG A 355 -12.04 16.78 11.67
N ILE A 356 -12.78 16.19 12.62
CA ILE A 356 -12.30 15.16 13.55
C ILE A 356 -11.93 13.88 12.78
N TYR A 357 -12.80 13.47 11.87
CA TYR A 357 -12.57 12.39 10.92
C TYR A 357 -12.11 12.96 9.58
N VAL A 358 -11.04 12.39 9.04
CA VAL A 358 -10.51 12.71 7.71
C VAL A 358 -10.16 11.41 6.97
N PRO A 359 -10.05 11.42 5.63
CA PRO A 359 -9.53 10.27 4.90
C PRO A 359 -8.14 9.86 5.43
N VAL A 360 -7.89 8.55 5.56
CA VAL A 360 -6.61 8.01 6.06
C VAL A 360 -5.44 8.57 5.25
N GLU A 361 -5.54 8.58 3.93
CA GLU A 361 -4.51 9.08 3.02
C GLU A 361 -4.16 10.55 3.30
N GLU A 362 -5.14 11.40 3.65
CA GLU A 362 -4.90 12.80 4.02
C GLU A 362 -4.10 12.90 5.32
N PHE A 363 -4.42 12.06 6.31
CA PHE A 363 -3.74 12.07 7.60
C PHE A 363 -2.31 11.55 7.53
N VAL A 364 -2.06 10.54 6.69
CA VAL A 364 -0.79 9.81 6.65
C VAL A 364 0.19 10.33 5.59
N MET A 365 -0.27 11.07 4.57
CA MET A 365 0.57 11.59 3.48
C MET A 365 1.84 12.28 3.97
N ASP A 366 1.69 13.27 4.85
CA ASP A 366 2.81 14.10 5.32
C ASP A 366 3.78 13.29 6.19
N LYS A 367 3.24 12.39 7.01
CA LYS A 367 4.01 11.55 7.93
C LYS A 367 4.82 10.50 7.19
N SER A 368 4.19 9.82 6.23
CA SER A 368 4.86 8.85 5.36
C SER A 368 5.92 9.54 4.50
N ALA A 369 5.60 10.71 3.92
CA ALA A 369 6.55 11.48 3.13
C ALA A 369 7.78 11.91 3.95
N GLU A 370 7.58 12.38 5.19
CA GLU A 370 8.67 12.71 6.08
C GLU A 370 9.55 11.48 6.37
N THR A 371 8.95 10.33 6.67
CA THR A 371 9.70 9.09 6.90
C THR A 371 10.53 8.69 5.68
N PHE A 372 9.95 8.67 4.47
CA PHE A 372 10.69 8.33 3.25
C PHE A 372 11.80 9.35 2.93
N GLY A 373 11.52 10.65 3.11
CA GLY A 373 12.50 11.72 2.93
C GLY A 373 13.68 11.59 3.90
N ASN A 374 13.40 11.34 5.18
CA ASN A 374 14.41 11.15 6.23
C ASN A 374 15.27 9.90 5.98
N VAL A 375 14.63 8.77 5.66
CA VAL A 375 15.31 7.52 5.34
C VAL A 375 16.20 7.68 4.10
N GLY A 376 15.70 8.34 3.05
CA GLY A 376 16.48 8.66 1.86
C GLY A 376 17.69 9.55 2.18
N PHE A 377 17.52 10.59 2.99
CA PHE A 377 18.61 11.48 3.38
C PHE A 377 19.66 10.76 4.23
N LYS A 378 19.24 9.93 5.18
CA LYS A 378 20.16 9.11 5.97
C LYS A 378 20.93 8.14 5.09
N GLY A 379 20.25 7.47 4.15
CA GLY A 379 20.90 6.58 3.19
C GLY A 379 21.96 7.30 2.34
N PHE A 380 21.67 8.53 1.92
CA PHE A 380 22.65 9.38 1.27
C PHE A 380 23.87 9.67 2.15
N MET A 381 23.66 10.09 3.39
CA MET A 381 24.75 10.40 4.32
C MET A 381 25.62 9.17 4.63
N GLU A 382 25.01 8.02 4.89
CA GLU A 382 25.75 6.79 5.17
C GLU A 382 26.51 6.27 3.94
N ALA A 383 25.92 6.35 2.76
CA ALA A 383 26.61 5.97 1.52
C ALA A 383 27.79 6.90 1.21
N LYS A 384 27.62 8.21 1.43
CA LYS A 384 28.68 9.22 1.29
C LYS A 384 29.89 8.90 2.17
N LYS A 385 29.68 8.52 3.44
CA LYS A 385 30.75 8.10 4.38
C LYS A 385 31.53 6.89 3.88
N GLN A 386 30.87 5.99 3.13
CA GLN A 386 31.49 4.78 2.58
C GLN A 386 31.97 4.95 1.13
N HIS A 387 31.94 6.17 0.58
CA HIS A 387 32.26 6.46 -0.83
C HIS A 387 31.45 5.61 -1.82
N LYS A 388 30.18 5.34 -1.51
CA LYS A 388 29.23 4.60 -2.32
C LYS A 388 28.12 5.51 -2.83
N GLU A 389 27.42 5.09 -3.88
CA GLU A 389 26.17 5.72 -4.26
C GLU A 389 25.09 5.46 -3.21
N ALA A 390 24.20 6.43 -2.99
CA ALA A 390 23.07 6.23 -2.08
C ALA A 390 22.09 5.20 -2.66
N PRO A 391 21.64 4.22 -1.85
CA PRO A 391 20.53 3.35 -2.24
C PRO A 391 19.30 4.16 -2.60
N MET A 392 18.44 3.58 -3.42
CA MET A 392 17.23 4.22 -3.87
C MET A 392 16.05 3.69 -3.07
N ILE A 393 15.34 4.58 -2.39
CA ILE A 393 14.06 4.32 -1.74
C ILE A 393 12.99 4.29 -2.84
N SER A 394 12.44 3.10 -3.09
CA SER A 394 11.48 2.84 -4.16
C SER A 394 10.11 2.57 -3.52
N VAL A 395 9.24 3.57 -3.53
CA VAL A 395 7.89 3.46 -2.92
C VAL A 395 7.00 2.62 -3.83
N GLU A 396 6.36 1.60 -3.31
CA GLU A 396 5.53 0.67 -4.10
C GLU A 396 4.04 0.96 -3.97
N ASN A 397 3.33 0.91 -5.10
CA ASN A 397 1.87 0.93 -5.11
C ASN A 397 1.31 -0.41 -4.65
N LEU A 398 0.34 -0.38 -3.73
CA LEU A 398 -0.37 -1.56 -3.25
C LEU A 398 -1.72 -1.72 -3.94
N PHE A 399 -2.36 -2.86 -3.73
CA PHE A 399 -3.64 -3.21 -4.35
C PHE A 399 -4.82 -2.35 -3.83
N PRO A 400 -5.96 -2.30 -4.56
CA PRO A 400 -7.11 -1.47 -4.19
C PRO A 400 -7.62 -1.78 -2.79
N GLY A 401 -7.94 -0.73 -2.04
CA GLY A 401 -8.39 -0.84 -0.66
C GLY A 401 -7.26 -0.70 0.35
N MET A 402 -6.01 -0.58 -0.11
CA MET A 402 -4.87 -0.11 0.66
C MET A 402 -4.62 1.38 0.38
N ALA A 403 -4.06 2.08 1.37
CA ALA A 403 -3.73 3.50 1.25
C ALA A 403 -2.62 3.72 0.22
N PHE A 404 -2.79 4.74 -0.63
CA PHE A 404 -1.91 5.03 -1.77
C PHE A 404 -1.87 3.91 -2.82
N SER A 405 -3.01 3.28 -3.12
CA SER A 405 -3.09 2.21 -4.14
C SER A 405 -3.13 2.72 -5.59
N THR A 406 -3.52 3.99 -5.81
CA THR A 406 -3.59 4.58 -7.16
C THR A 406 -2.26 5.18 -7.59
N GLY A 407 -2.03 5.26 -8.91
CA GLY A 407 -0.82 5.87 -9.46
C GLY A 407 -0.70 7.35 -9.06
N GLN A 408 -1.82 8.09 -9.05
CA GLN A 408 -1.81 9.47 -8.58
C GLN A 408 -1.37 9.59 -7.11
N ALA A 409 -1.93 8.76 -6.23
CA ALA A 409 -1.66 8.84 -4.79
C ALA A 409 -0.18 8.51 -4.47
N VAL A 410 0.40 7.49 -5.11
CA VAL A 410 1.84 7.19 -4.95
C VAL A 410 2.71 8.28 -5.57
N ALA A 411 2.32 8.86 -6.71
CA ALA A 411 3.07 9.95 -7.33
C ALA A 411 3.18 11.16 -6.40
N ASP A 412 2.09 11.50 -5.72
CA ASP A 412 2.06 12.62 -4.78
C ASP A 412 2.90 12.32 -3.53
N LEU A 413 2.82 11.09 -3.01
CA LEU A 413 3.66 10.63 -1.90
C LEU A 413 5.15 10.70 -2.24
N VAL A 414 5.57 10.21 -3.42
CA VAL A 414 6.97 10.26 -3.88
C VAL A 414 7.45 11.71 -4.02
N LYS A 415 6.65 12.59 -4.61
CA LYS A 415 7.01 14.02 -4.76
C LYS A 415 7.18 14.69 -3.40
N LYS A 416 6.24 14.49 -2.49
CA LYS A 416 6.31 15.06 -1.14
C LYS A 416 7.50 14.50 -0.35
N SER A 417 7.81 13.22 -0.51
CA SER A 417 9.00 12.59 0.08
C SER A 417 10.30 13.23 -0.42
N ARG A 418 10.36 13.60 -1.72
CA ARG A 418 11.50 14.34 -2.28
C ARG A 418 11.61 15.74 -1.69
N GLU A 419 10.50 16.44 -1.45
CA GLU A 419 10.49 17.75 -0.80
C GLU A 419 11.08 17.67 0.63
N GLU A 420 10.69 16.66 1.40
CA GLU A 420 11.24 16.43 2.75
C GLU A 420 12.74 16.09 2.71
N PHE A 421 13.20 15.28 1.74
CA PHE A 421 14.63 15.07 1.51
C PHE A 421 15.37 16.39 1.23
N VAL A 422 14.82 17.22 0.33
CA VAL A 422 15.44 18.49 -0.08
C VAL A 422 15.57 19.41 1.13
N LYS A 423 14.49 19.55 1.91
CA LYS A 423 14.48 20.33 3.14
C LYS A 423 15.57 19.87 4.10
N LYS A 424 15.65 18.56 4.41
CA LYS A 424 16.68 18.00 5.29
C LYS A 424 18.10 18.23 4.78
N ALA A 425 18.34 18.05 3.49
CA ALA A 425 19.66 18.20 2.89
C ALA A 425 20.15 19.66 2.91
N VAL A 426 19.24 20.62 2.66
CA VAL A 426 19.54 22.05 2.72
C VAL A 426 19.72 22.52 4.17
N ASP A 427 18.84 22.11 5.08
CA ASP A 427 18.90 22.47 6.51
C ASP A 427 20.19 21.94 7.16
N ALA A 428 20.67 20.78 6.73
CA ALA A 428 21.94 20.20 7.19
C ALA A 428 23.19 20.87 6.57
N GLY A 429 23.04 21.76 5.58
CA GLY A 429 24.16 22.39 4.87
C GLY A 429 24.95 21.44 3.95
N GLU A 430 24.38 20.28 3.62
CA GLU A 430 25.06 19.24 2.80
C GLU A 430 24.99 19.54 1.31
N MET A 431 23.95 20.26 0.87
CA MET A 431 23.70 20.61 -0.54
C MET A 431 22.98 21.95 -0.65
N ASN A 432 23.14 22.63 -1.79
CA ASN A 432 22.20 23.68 -2.17
C ASN A 432 20.88 23.08 -2.68
N LYS A 433 19.83 23.90 -2.79
CA LYS A 433 18.49 23.45 -3.19
C LYS A 433 18.47 22.68 -4.52
N GLN A 434 19.16 23.20 -5.55
CA GLN A 434 19.15 22.60 -6.89
C GLN A 434 19.94 21.28 -6.95
N GLU A 435 21.00 21.14 -6.15
CA GLU A 435 21.70 19.87 -5.95
C GLU A 435 20.84 18.86 -5.19
N ALA A 436 20.18 19.32 -4.12
CA ALA A 436 19.30 18.49 -3.31
C ALA A 436 18.13 17.94 -4.13
N GLU A 437 17.49 18.76 -4.97
CA GLU A 437 16.40 18.34 -5.88
C GLU A 437 16.87 17.23 -6.83
N ARG A 438 18.02 17.43 -7.49
CA ARG A 438 18.62 16.43 -8.39
C ARG A 438 19.02 15.15 -7.66
N MET A 439 19.44 15.23 -6.40
CA MET A 439 19.74 14.05 -5.59
C MET A 439 18.46 13.34 -5.15
N ALA A 440 17.43 14.07 -4.72
CA ALA A 440 16.15 13.51 -4.31
C ALA A 440 15.51 12.69 -5.45
N GLU A 441 15.59 13.17 -6.69
CA GLU A 441 15.12 12.42 -7.87
C GLU A 441 15.85 11.09 -8.12
N LYS A 442 17.12 10.99 -7.69
CA LYS A 442 17.94 9.78 -7.82
C LYS A 442 17.76 8.83 -6.64
N VAL A 443 17.44 9.36 -5.46
CA VAL A 443 17.37 8.60 -4.20
C VAL A 443 15.94 8.17 -3.87
N ILE A 444 14.92 8.88 -4.33
CA ILE A 444 13.51 8.58 -4.04
C ILE A 444 12.75 8.42 -5.36
N GLY A 445 12.19 7.23 -5.57
CA GLY A 445 11.43 6.86 -6.75
C GLY A 445 10.29 5.90 -6.41
N MET A 446 9.81 5.19 -7.43
CA MET A 446 8.70 4.25 -7.32
C MET A 446 9.10 2.87 -7.83
N THR A 447 8.66 1.84 -7.09
CA THR A 447 8.50 0.49 -7.63
C THR A 447 7.09 0.39 -8.18
N LEU A 448 6.96 0.11 -9.47
CA LEU A 448 5.65 -0.15 -10.06
C LEU A 448 5.37 -1.65 -9.99
N ASP A 449 4.42 -2.04 -9.15
CA ASP A 449 3.83 -3.38 -9.22
C ASP A 449 2.61 -3.36 -10.15
N VAL A 450 2.73 -4.11 -11.24
CA VAL A 450 1.70 -4.18 -12.29
C VAL A 450 0.54 -5.10 -11.91
N GLY A 451 0.75 -6.08 -11.03
CA GLY A 451 -0.26 -6.98 -10.53
C GLY A 451 -1.23 -6.26 -9.59
N HIS A 452 -0.71 -5.47 -8.65
CA HIS A 452 -1.48 -4.64 -7.73
C HIS A 452 -2.43 -3.71 -8.49
N LEU A 453 -1.95 -3.05 -9.55
CA LEU A 453 -2.79 -2.18 -10.40
C LEU A 453 -3.94 -2.95 -11.04
N ASN A 454 -3.72 -4.18 -11.50
CA ASN A 454 -4.75 -4.94 -12.22
C ASN A 454 -5.93 -5.34 -11.34
N ILE A 455 -5.75 -5.45 -10.03
CA ILE A 455 -6.82 -5.81 -9.08
C ILE A 455 -7.92 -4.76 -9.06
N HIS A 456 -7.66 -3.53 -9.52
CA HIS A 456 -8.69 -2.51 -9.71
C HIS A 456 -9.83 -2.96 -10.65
N LYS A 457 -9.61 -3.96 -11.51
CA LYS A 457 -10.63 -4.48 -12.45
C LYS A 457 -11.89 -5.01 -11.76
N LYS A 458 -11.80 -5.51 -10.51
CA LYS A 458 -12.98 -5.91 -9.72
C LYS A 458 -13.99 -4.76 -9.53
N GLU A 459 -13.51 -3.52 -9.58
CA GLU A 459 -14.31 -2.28 -9.44
C GLU A 459 -14.77 -1.71 -10.79
N GLY A 460 -14.74 -2.53 -11.87
CA GLY A 460 -15.17 -2.13 -13.21
C GLY A 460 -14.18 -1.24 -13.97
N ILE A 461 -12.97 -1.10 -13.45
CA ILE A 461 -11.84 -0.40 -14.08
C ILE A 461 -11.34 -1.24 -15.26
N LYS A 462 -11.07 -0.61 -16.41
CA LYS A 462 -10.59 -1.28 -17.64
C LYS A 462 -9.10 -1.03 -17.87
N ASP A 463 -8.52 -1.77 -18.81
CA ASP A 463 -7.13 -1.58 -19.23
C ASP A 463 -6.79 -0.11 -19.54
N GLU A 464 -7.68 0.63 -20.21
CA GLU A 464 -7.43 2.04 -20.55
C GLU A 464 -7.36 2.94 -19.31
N ASP A 465 -8.07 2.58 -18.25
CA ASP A 465 -8.01 3.26 -16.96
C ASP A 465 -6.67 2.95 -16.27
N LEU A 466 -6.22 1.69 -16.31
CA LEU A 466 -4.91 1.28 -15.76
C LEU A 466 -3.75 1.97 -16.47
N MET A 467 -3.77 2.07 -17.80
CA MET A 467 -2.72 2.77 -18.54
C MET A 467 -2.67 4.26 -18.23
N ARG A 468 -3.80 4.86 -17.84
CA ARG A 468 -3.83 6.26 -17.35
C ARG A 468 -3.18 6.40 -15.98
N GLU A 469 -3.31 5.41 -15.10
CA GLU A 469 -2.56 5.39 -13.84
C GLU A 469 -1.05 5.23 -14.10
N VAL A 470 -0.65 4.35 -15.02
CA VAL A 470 0.75 4.17 -15.43
C VAL A 470 1.33 5.48 -16.01
N GLU A 471 0.56 6.20 -16.84
CA GLU A 471 1.00 7.47 -17.43
C GLU A 471 1.33 8.54 -16.37
N LYS A 472 0.62 8.55 -15.23
CA LYS A 472 0.87 9.48 -14.13
C LYS A 472 2.19 9.21 -13.40
N VAL A 473 2.63 7.94 -13.38
CA VAL A 473 3.79 7.51 -12.57
C VAL A 473 5.03 7.18 -13.37
N LYS A 474 4.95 6.94 -14.68
CA LYS A 474 6.06 6.41 -15.51
C LYS A 474 7.42 7.12 -15.33
N LYS A 475 7.43 8.44 -15.08
CA LYS A 475 8.66 9.24 -14.84
C LYS A 475 9.30 9.00 -13.47
N LEU A 476 8.50 8.54 -12.52
CA LEU A 476 8.89 8.23 -11.15
C LEU A 476 9.35 6.78 -11.00
N VAL A 477 8.96 5.90 -11.93
CA VAL A 477 9.32 4.47 -11.92
C VAL A 477 10.82 4.30 -12.06
N LYS A 478 11.42 3.63 -11.09
CA LYS A 478 12.84 3.27 -11.08
C LYS A 478 13.06 1.77 -10.91
N HIS A 479 12.04 1.05 -10.47
CA HIS A 479 12.03 -0.39 -10.30
C HIS A 479 10.66 -0.93 -10.70
N VAL A 480 10.58 -2.18 -11.15
CA VAL A 480 9.33 -2.78 -11.64
C VAL A 480 9.19 -4.18 -11.08
N HIS A 481 8.05 -4.43 -10.46
CA HIS A 481 7.59 -5.74 -10.07
C HIS A 481 6.59 -6.25 -11.10
N ILE A 482 6.82 -7.47 -11.58
CA ILE A 482 5.96 -8.16 -12.52
C ILE A 482 5.36 -9.37 -11.84
N THR A 483 4.04 -9.37 -11.80
CA THR A 483 3.26 -10.54 -11.43
C THR A 483 1.93 -10.51 -12.18
N ASP A 484 1.30 -11.67 -12.33
CA ASP A 484 0.03 -11.81 -13.02
C ASP A 484 -1.09 -12.20 -12.05
N ASN A 485 -2.31 -11.83 -12.39
CA ASN A 485 -3.52 -12.19 -11.65
C ASN A 485 -4.75 -11.99 -12.54
N PHE A 486 -5.93 -12.34 -12.01
CA PHE A 486 -7.19 -12.29 -12.76
C PHE A 486 -7.98 -10.98 -12.60
N GLY A 487 -7.42 -9.99 -11.89
CA GLY A 487 -8.03 -8.68 -11.70
C GLY A 487 -9.00 -8.56 -10.51
N TYR A 488 -9.06 -9.57 -9.64
CA TYR A 488 -9.91 -9.55 -8.43
C TYR A 488 -9.18 -9.89 -7.12
N GLY A 489 -7.93 -10.32 -7.19
CA GLY A 489 -7.13 -10.65 -6.02
C GLY A 489 -5.67 -10.85 -6.39
N ASP A 490 -4.81 -10.73 -5.39
CA ASP A 490 -3.37 -10.76 -5.59
C ASP A 490 -2.83 -12.20 -5.61
N SER A 491 -2.95 -12.84 -6.78
CA SER A 491 -2.66 -14.27 -6.94
C SER A 491 -1.17 -14.57 -7.10
N HIS A 492 -0.35 -13.55 -7.37
CA HIS A 492 1.08 -13.66 -7.66
C HIS A 492 1.46 -14.77 -8.67
N LEU A 493 0.76 -14.82 -9.82
CA LEU A 493 0.99 -15.82 -10.85
C LEU A 493 2.16 -15.45 -11.76
N PRO A 494 2.83 -16.45 -12.39
CA PRO A 494 3.76 -16.20 -13.49
C PRO A 494 3.12 -15.34 -14.60
N PRO A 495 3.88 -14.41 -15.22
CA PRO A 495 3.42 -13.62 -16.36
C PRO A 495 2.78 -14.49 -17.44
N GLY A 496 1.61 -14.09 -17.93
CA GLY A 496 0.92 -14.79 -19.01
C GLY A 496 -0.17 -15.76 -18.57
N MET A 497 -0.30 -16.01 -17.26
CA MET A 497 -1.32 -16.92 -16.72
C MET A 497 -2.60 -16.20 -16.26
N GLY A 498 -2.58 -14.87 -16.21
CA GLY A 498 -3.71 -14.03 -15.80
C GLY A 498 -4.15 -13.09 -16.91
N ASN A 499 -4.57 -11.88 -16.53
CA ASN A 499 -5.08 -10.86 -17.44
C ASN A 499 -4.48 -9.47 -17.18
N VAL A 500 -3.33 -9.40 -16.48
CA VAL A 500 -2.59 -8.15 -16.32
C VAL A 500 -2.08 -7.69 -17.69
N PRO A 501 -2.27 -6.42 -18.09
CA PRO A 501 -1.79 -5.90 -19.37
C PRO A 501 -0.28 -5.64 -19.37
N ILE A 502 0.53 -6.61 -18.92
CA ILE A 502 1.98 -6.50 -18.70
C ILE A 502 2.69 -5.91 -19.93
N GLY A 503 2.40 -6.44 -21.12
CA GLY A 503 3.06 -5.99 -22.34
C GLY A 503 2.82 -4.52 -22.67
N LYS A 504 1.59 -4.01 -22.46
CA LYS A 504 1.27 -2.58 -22.67
C LYS A 504 2.01 -1.70 -21.66
N VAL A 505 2.08 -2.12 -20.40
CA VAL A 505 2.78 -1.39 -19.34
C VAL A 505 4.27 -1.30 -19.65
N LEU A 506 4.92 -2.42 -19.97
CA LEU A 506 6.34 -2.45 -20.28
C LEU A 506 6.68 -1.63 -21.53
N GLU A 507 5.86 -1.67 -22.57
CA GLU A 507 6.04 -0.84 -23.76
C GLU A 507 6.00 0.65 -23.43
N GLN A 508 5.06 1.08 -22.58
CA GLN A 508 4.96 2.49 -22.17
C GLN A 508 6.15 2.93 -21.32
N LEU A 509 6.62 2.08 -20.41
CA LEU A 509 7.80 2.37 -19.60
C LEU A 509 9.08 2.45 -20.47
N GLU A 510 9.24 1.54 -21.43
CA GLU A 510 10.38 1.57 -22.36
C GLU A 510 10.37 2.84 -23.22
N LYS A 511 9.21 3.29 -23.70
CA LYS A 511 9.05 4.57 -24.41
C LYS A 511 9.48 5.78 -23.57
N GLU A 512 9.30 5.72 -22.26
CA GLU A 512 9.80 6.74 -21.32
C GLU A 512 11.30 6.57 -20.98
N GLY A 513 11.97 5.56 -21.54
CA GLY A 513 13.39 5.30 -21.36
C GLY A 513 13.72 4.38 -20.19
N TYR A 514 12.73 3.70 -19.60
CA TYR A 514 12.98 2.74 -18.53
C TYR A 514 13.72 1.50 -19.05
N SER A 515 14.94 1.27 -18.54
CA SER A 515 15.79 0.13 -18.89
C SER A 515 16.20 -0.71 -17.68
N GLY A 516 15.56 -0.47 -16.52
CA GLY A 516 15.81 -1.20 -15.29
C GLY A 516 15.43 -2.68 -15.37
N THR A 517 15.92 -3.45 -14.40
CA THR A 517 15.56 -4.85 -14.20
C THR A 517 14.12 -4.95 -13.74
N LYS A 518 13.38 -5.93 -14.28
CA LYS A 518 12.02 -6.27 -13.85
C LYS A 518 12.10 -7.49 -12.95
N ILE A 519 11.61 -7.38 -11.71
CA ILE A 519 11.63 -8.48 -10.74
C ILE A 519 10.31 -9.23 -10.81
N LEU A 520 10.39 -10.56 -10.89
CA LEU A 520 9.22 -11.43 -10.86
C LEU A 520 8.78 -11.66 -9.41
N GLU A 521 7.68 -11.03 -9.02
CA GLU A 521 7.06 -11.13 -7.70
C GLU A 521 6.01 -12.25 -7.67
N VAL A 522 6.51 -13.48 -7.70
CA VAL A 522 5.71 -14.70 -7.83
C VAL A 522 5.80 -15.56 -6.56
N GLY A 523 5.84 -14.88 -5.41
CA GLY A 523 5.96 -15.52 -4.09
C GLY A 523 4.80 -16.48 -3.79
N GLY A 524 3.58 -16.14 -4.22
CA GLY A 524 2.41 -17.02 -4.13
C GLY A 524 2.62 -18.37 -4.82
N TRP A 525 3.20 -18.36 -6.03
CA TRP A 525 3.52 -19.58 -6.77
C TRP A 525 4.55 -20.44 -6.04
N ILE A 526 5.63 -19.83 -5.55
CA ILE A 526 6.70 -20.53 -4.81
C ILE A 526 6.10 -21.21 -3.57
N ASN A 527 5.22 -20.51 -2.84
CA ASN A 527 4.58 -21.03 -1.64
C ASN A 527 3.58 -22.16 -1.94
N ALA A 528 2.76 -22.01 -2.99
CA ALA A 528 1.70 -22.97 -3.30
C ALA A 528 2.19 -24.22 -4.03
N PHE A 529 3.13 -24.06 -4.97
CA PHE A 529 3.57 -25.15 -5.86
C PHE A 529 4.97 -25.66 -5.54
N ASN A 530 5.75 -24.96 -4.70
CA ASN A 530 7.13 -25.32 -4.35
C ASN A 530 8.03 -25.59 -5.58
N THR A 531 7.74 -24.91 -6.69
CA THR A 531 8.51 -24.99 -7.94
C THR A 531 9.02 -23.61 -8.31
N ASN A 532 10.14 -23.56 -9.04
CA ASN A 532 10.69 -22.30 -9.50
C ASN A 532 9.90 -21.78 -10.73
N PRO A 533 9.27 -20.60 -10.65
CA PRO A 533 8.44 -20.05 -11.72
C PRO A 533 9.23 -19.40 -12.87
N TYR A 534 10.57 -19.39 -12.82
CA TYR A 534 11.39 -18.64 -13.77
C TYR A 534 11.17 -19.10 -15.21
N ALA A 535 11.21 -20.42 -15.48
CA ALA A 535 11.00 -20.94 -16.83
C ALA A 535 9.62 -20.55 -17.42
N LEU A 536 8.57 -20.64 -16.59
CA LEU A 536 7.21 -20.23 -16.97
C LEU A 536 7.14 -18.73 -17.26
N SER A 537 7.85 -17.93 -16.46
CA SER A 537 7.91 -16.48 -16.64
C SER A 537 8.70 -16.08 -17.90
N LEU A 538 9.78 -16.79 -18.22
CA LEU A 538 10.52 -16.61 -19.48
C LEU A 538 9.65 -16.92 -20.69
N GLU A 539 8.81 -17.96 -20.59
CA GLU A 539 7.82 -18.29 -21.60
C GLU A 539 6.79 -17.16 -21.75
N GLY A 540 6.14 -16.72 -20.67
CA GLY A 540 5.13 -15.68 -20.75
C GLY A 540 5.65 -14.32 -21.20
N LEU A 541 6.89 -13.98 -20.87
CA LEU A 541 7.56 -12.75 -21.35
C LEU A 541 8.22 -12.90 -22.72
N GLY A 542 8.06 -14.07 -23.37
CA GLY A 542 8.61 -14.37 -24.69
C GLY A 542 10.09 -14.04 -24.76
N THR A 543 10.87 -14.48 -23.78
CA THR A 543 12.29 -14.14 -23.71
C THR A 543 13.09 -14.90 -24.78
N PRO A 544 14.12 -14.31 -25.42
CA PRO A 544 14.96 -15.05 -26.35
C PRO A 544 15.79 -16.16 -25.65
N ILE A 545 15.91 -17.33 -26.28
CA ILE A 545 16.69 -18.48 -25.79
C ILE A 545 18.21 -18.29 -26.01
N GLY A 546 18.61 -17.33 -26.86
CA GLY A 546 20.02 -17.00 -27.15
C GLY A 546 20.27 -15.51 -27.38
N SER A 547 21.54 -15.11 -27.39
CA SER A 547 21.97 -13.71 -27.49
C SER A 547 21.75 -13.07 -28.87
N THR A 548 21.59 -13.88 -29.92
CA THR A 548 21.54 -13.42 -31.32
C THR A 548 20.14 -13.26 -31.90
N GLY A 549 19.08 -13.58 -31.13
CA GLY A 549 17.69 -13.48 -31.58
C GLY A 549 17.33 -14.54 -32.64
N GLY A 550 16.24 -15.26 -32.43
CA GLY A 550 15.75 -16.24 -33.40
C GLY A 550 14.77 -17.25 -32.82
N ALA A 551 15.04 -17.73 -31.60
CA ALA A 551 14.16 -18.63 -30.86
C ALA A 551 13.78 -18.00 -29.52
N TYR A 552 12.50 -18.10 -29.16
CA TYR A 552 11.97 -17.56 -27.92
C TYR A 552 11.42 -18.67 -27.01
N TRP A 553 11.39 -18.41 -25.71
CA TRP A 553 10.91 -19.36 -24.71
C TRP A 553 9.43 -19.73 -24.92
N ASN A 554 8.58 -18.81 -25.38
CA ASN A 554 7.19 -19.09 -25.79
C ASN A 554 7.05 -19.97 -27.05
N GLN A 555 8.17 -20.30 -27.71
CA GLN A 555 8.22 -21.25 -28.81
C GLN A 555 8.88 -22.58 -28.40
N SER A 556 9.36 -22.70 -27.16
CA SER A 556 10.17 -23.84 -26.70
C SER A 556 9.47 -25.20 -26.88
N ALA A 557 8.17 -25.27 -26.64
CA ALA A 557 7.36 -26.46 -26.93
C ALA A 557 7.42 -26.87 -28.42
N GLY A 558 7.37 -25.90 -29.34
CA GLY A 558 7.55 -26.14 -30.77
C GLY A 558 8.99 -26.49 -31.17
N LEU A 559 9.99 -26.00 -30.43
CA LEU A 559 11.40 -26.31 -30.68
C LEU A 559 11.75 -27.75 -30.28
N THR A 560 11.08 -28.32 -29.27
CA THR A 560 11.24 -29.75 -28.92
C THR A 560 10.75 -30.70 -30.02
N GLN A 561 9.88 -30.23 -30.94
CA GLN A 561 9.48 -31.02 -32.12
C GLN A 561 10.47 -30.95 -33.30
N GLY A 562 11.44 -30.02 -33.26
CA GLY A 562 12.39 -29.79 -34.36
C GLY A 562 13.64 -30.67 -34.35
N TYR A 563 14.00 -31.25 -33.19
CA TYR A 563 14.90 -32.39 -33.18
C TYR A 563 14.06 -33.61 -33.49
N PHE A 564 14.13 -34.08 -34.73
CA PHE A 564 13.73 -35.44 -35.11
C PHE A 564 14.56 -36.44 -34.27
N GLY A 565 14.19 -36.66 -33.01
CA GLY A 565 14.23 -38.00 -32.46
C GLY A 565 13.33 -38.79 -33.40
N GLY A 566 13.94 -39.56 -34.30
CA GLY A 566 13.26 -40.28 -35.37
C GLY A 566 12.01 -40.98 -34.86
N TYR A 567 11.01 -41.19 -35.73
CA TYR A 567 9.62 -41.63 -35.51
C TYR A 567 9.36 -42.86 -34.60
N GLY A 568 10.20 -43.19 -33.62
CA GLY A 568 10.32 -44.52 -33.06
C GLY A 568 10.40 -45.56 -34.16
N THR A 569 10.13 -46.81 -33.82
CA THR A 569 9.87 -47.90 -34.77
C THR A 569 8.37 -47.97 -35.13
N PHE A 570 7.76 -46.84 -35.50
CA PHE A 570 6.36 -46.80 -35.96
C PHE A 570 6.19 -47.38 -37.38
N LEU A 571 7.21 -47.27 -38.23
CA LEU A 571 7.17 -47.84 -39.57
C LEU A 571 7.56 -49.33 -39.54
N PRO A 572 7.17 -50.13 -40.55
CA PRO A 572 7.65 -51.50 -40.67
C PRO A 572 9.17 -51.55 -40.78
N GLN A 573 9.80 -52.60 -40.24
CA GLN A 573 11.25 -52.83 -40.23
C GLN A 573 11.93 -52.51 -41.58
N ILE A 574 11.27 -52.88 -42.69
CA ILE A 574 11.77 -52.70 -44.05
C ILE A 574 12.01 -51.23 -44.44
N ASN A 575 11.28 -50.27 -43.85
CA ASN A 575 11.48 -48.85 -44.10
C ASN A 575 12.79 -48.35 -43.49
N TYR A 576 13.17 -48.84 -42.31
CA TYR A 576 14.43 -48.47 -41.66
C TYR A 576 15.64 -49.13 -42.32
N GLU A 577 15.47 -50.35 -42.83
CA GLU A 577 16.50 -51.08 -43.58
C GLU A 577 16.75 -50.48 -44.97
N THR A 578 15.71 -49.96 -45.63
CA THR A 578 15.80 -49.46 -47.01
C THR A 578 16.19 -47.99 -47.10
N PHE A 579 15.68 -47.15 -46.18
CA PHE A 579 15.81 -45.69 -46.28
C PHE A 579 16.56 -45.03 -45.11
N GLY A 580 16.88 -45.80 -44.06
CA GLY A 580 17.57 -45.32 -42.85
C GLY A 580 16.65 -44.56 -41.89
N GLY A 581 16.60 -44.99 -40.63
CA GLY A 581 16.03 -44.20 -39.52
C GLY A 581 17.09 -43.30 -38.90
N GLY A 582 16.73 -42.10 -38.44
CA GLY A 582 17.66 -41.19 -37.76
C GLY A 582 18.60 -41.90 -36.76
N PHE A 583 19.90 -41.63 -36.89
CA PHE A 583 21.04 -42.21 -36.15
C PHE A 583 21.21 -43.75 -36.15
N SER A 584 20.34 -44.53 -36.81
CA SER A 584 20.43 -46.00 -36.86
C SER A 584 21.58 -46.54 -37.74
N THR A 585 22.31 -45.67 -38.42
CA THR A 585 23.48 -46.00 -39.26
C THR A 585 24.81 -45.58 -38.64
N LEU A 586 24.84 -45.12 -37.38
CA LEU A 586 26.11 -44.82 -36.72
C LEU A 586 26.96 -46.10 -36.59
N PRO A 587 28.25 -46.06 -36.98
CA PRO A 587 29.18 -47.13 -36.67
C PRO A 587 29.23 -47.38 -35.15
N ALA A 588 29.54 -48.62 -34.74
CA ALA A 588 29.60 -48.97 -33.33
C ALA A 588 30.62 -48.10 -32.55
N GLU A 589 31.64 -47.63 -33.26
CA GLU A 589 32.69 -46.73 -32.77
C GLU A 589 32.17 -45.34 -32.37
N LEU A 590 30.98 -44.94 -32.83
CA LEU A 590 30.33 -43.67 -32.53
C LEU A 590 29.02 -43.84 -31.73
N GLY A 591 28.80 -45.01 -31.11
CA GLY A 591 27.65 -45.28 -30.24
C GLY A 591 26.42 -45.88 -30.93
N GLY A 592 26.55 -46.37 -32.17
CA GLY A 592 25.46 -47.09 -32.85
C GLY A 592 25.27 -48.52 -32.33
N GLN A 593 24.02 -48.92 -32.06
CA GLN A 593 23.68 -50.29 -31.68
C GLN A 593 23.53 -51.17 -32.92
N ARG A 594 24.57 -51.90 -33.28
CA ARG A 594 24.46 -53.07 -34.18
C ARG A 594 24.52 -54.35 -33.35
N LEU A 595 23.37 -54.97 -33.09
CA LEU A 595 23.28 -56.37 -32.67
C LEU A 595 23.20 -57.23 -33.94
N ALA A 596 24.35 -57.59 -34.49
CA ALA A 596 24.43 -58.73 -35.39
C ALA A 596 24.52 -59.99 -34.54
N GLY A 597 23.64 -60.95 -34.78
CA GLY A 597 23.83 -62.33 -34.33
C GLY A 597 23.37 -63.30 -35.44
N PRO A 598 23.83 -64.57 -35.45
CA PRO A 598 25.05 -65.13 -34.86
C PRO A 598 25.89 -65.84 -35.94
N GLY A 599 27.17 -65.48 -36.06
CA GLY A 599 28.07 -66.08 -37.05
C GLY A 599 29.49 -66.17 -36.52
N SER A 600 29.75 -67.26 -35.80
CA SER A 600 31.05 -67.65 -35.24
C SER A 600 32.21 -67.49 -36.22
N ARG A 601 33.30 -66.86 -35.74
CA ARG A 601 34.69 -67.25 -36.02
C ARG A 601 35.62 -66.52 -35.07
N MET A 602 35.98 -67.20 -33.98
CA MET A 602 37.32 -67.21 -33.35
C MET A 602 37.26 -68.26 -32.22
N SER A 603 37.19 -69.53 -32.63
CA SER A 603 37.47 -70.67 -31.75
C SER A 603 38.99 -70.81 -31.60
N GLY A 604 39.52 -70.49 -30.43
CA GLY A 604 40.87 -70.89 -30.05
C GLY A 604 40.92 -72.40 -29.78
N ARG A 605 41.35 -73.19 -30.77
CA ARG A 605 42.02 -74.49 -30.62
C ARG A 605 42.83 -74.76 -31.88
N GLY A 606 44.11 -75.07 -31.70
CA GLY A 606 45.08 -75.27 -32.79
C GLY A 606 45.31 -76.72 -33.18
N LEU A 607 46.04 -76.86 -34.30
CA LEU A 607 46.68 -78.05 -34.89
C LEU A 607 45.76 -79.21 -35.26
N GLU A 608 45.29 -79.19 -36.52
CA GLU A 608 45.62 -80.16 -37.59
C GLU A 608 45.20 -79.60 -38.95
#